data_AF-A0AAD4RUK3-F1
#
_entry.id   AF-A0AAD4RUK3-F1
#
_cell.length_a   1.000
_cell.length_b   1.000
_cell.length_c   1.000
_cell.angle_alpha   90.00
_cell.angle_beta   90.00
_cell.angle_gamma   90.00
#
_symmetry.space_group_name_H-M   'P 1'
#
loop_
_entity.id
_entity.type
_entity.pdbx_description
1 polymer ?
#
loop_
_entity_poly.entity_id
_entity_poly.type
_entity_poly.pdbx_seq_one_letter_code
_entity_poly.pdbx_strand_id
1 'polypeptide(L)'
;SSFRVDFRSTHVRYLNNLEEDDLYKRWRSNLNDLLMPVYPGQMRYIRKNLFHAVYVFDLASVCGLESVDTILSMYENNFPIRFGVILYSAKLIKKIEQQAGELPLSSAGKDDSMEDISSLITRFFLYIEENHGPRLAFQLLSNVNKLRSEEDLTEETLEVHHVEGASVFW
;
A
#
# COMPACT_ATOMS: atom_id res chain seq x y z
N SER A 1 -26.73 11.17 1.47
CA SER A 1 -26.81 9.83 0.85
C SER A 1 -25.51 9.09 1.14
N SER A 2 -25.55 7.79 1.47
CA SER A 2 -24.34 6.99 1.68
C SER A 2 -24.13 6.14 0.43
N PHE A 3 -23.11 6.47 -0.35
CA PHE A 3 -22.69 5.65 -1.48
C PHE A 3 -21.75 4.55 -0.98
N ARG A 4 -21.98 3.32 -1.41
CA ARG A 4 -21.14 2.16 -1.08
C ARG A 4 -20.53 1.64 -2.36
N VAL A 5 -19.21 1.53 -2.37
CA VAL A 5 -18.44 0.99 -3.50
C VAL A 5 -18.12 -0.47 -3.20
N ASP A 6 -18.38 -1.35 -4.17
CA ASP A 6 -17.92 -2.73 -4.10
C ASP A 6 -16.44 -2.79 -4.52
N PHE A 7 -15.59 -3.31 -3.64
CA PHE A 7 -14.15 -3.41 -3.83
C PHE A 7 -13.68 -4.83 -4.15
N ARG A 8 -14.60 -5.79 -4.32
CA ARG A 8 -14.27 -7.19 -4.61
C ARG A 8 -13.71 -7.32 -6.02
N SER A 9 -12.38 -7.32 -6.12
CA SER A 9 -11.65 -7.47 -7.38
C SER A 9 -10.44 -8.39 -7.19
N THR A 10 -10.07 -9.12 -8.24
CA THR A 10 -8.86 -9.97 -8.29
C THR A 10 -7.57 -9.17 -8.20
N HIS A 11 -7.64 -7.85 -8.41
CA HIS A 11 -6.51 -6.94 -8.40
C HIS A 11 -6.18 -6.43 -6.99
N VAL A 12 -7.01 -6.74 -5.98
CA VAL A 12 -6.72 -6.40 -4.59
C VAL A 12 -5.69 -7.38 -4.05
N ARG A 13 -4.52 -6.85 -3.67
CA ARG A 13 -3.45 -7.59 -3.00
C ARG A 13 -3.60 -7.42 -1.50
N TYR A 14 -3.84 -8.51 -0.78
CA TYR A 14 -4.07 -8.49 0.65
C TYR A 14 -2.78 -8.75 1.42
N LEU A 15 -2.47 -7.89 2.39
CA LEU A 15 -1.31 -8.05 3.27
C LEU A 15 -1.54 -9.15 4.32
N ASN A 16 -2.76 -9.24 4.86
CA ASN A 16 -3.11 -10.13 5.94
C ASN A 16 -4.45 -10.84 5.72
N ASN A 17 -4.64 -11.95 6.42
CA ASN A 17 -5.91 -12.62 6.55
C ASN A 17 -6.19 -12.94 8.03
N LEU A 18 -7.16 -12.24 8.61
CA LEU A 18 -7.48 -12.37 10.04
C LEU A 18 -7.99 -13.77 10.40
N GLU A 19 -8.53 -14.52 9.44
CA GLU A 19 -9.08 -15.86 9.67
C GLU A 19 -8.03 -16.96 9.55
N GLU A 20 -7.04 -16.77 8.70
CA GLU A 20 -6.07 -17.80 8.33
C GLU A 20 -4.71 -17.60 9.02
N ASP A 21 -4.25 -16.35 9.17
CA ASP A 21 -2.88 -16.11 9.62
C ASP A 21 -2.67 -16.56 11.07
N ASP A 22 -1.51 -17.20 11.29
CA ASP A 22 -1.09 -17.70 12.59
C ASP A 22 -0.96 -16.60 13.65
N LEU A 23 -0.68 -15.37 13.21
CA LEU A 23 -0.59 -14.19 14.06
C LEU A 23 -1.87 -13.96 14.88
N TYR A 24 -3.04 -14.29 14.31
CA TYR A 24 -4.34 -14.05 14.91
C TYR A 24 -4.92 -15.28 15.62
N LYS A 25 -4.16 -16.38 15.75
CA LYS A 25 -4.60 -17.61 16.44
C LYS A 25 -5.04 -17.40 17.89
N ARG A 26 -4.46 -16.39 18.56
CA ARG A 26 -4.80 -16.04 19.95
C ARG A 26 -6.17 -15.39 20.09
N TRP A 27 -6.74 -14.86 19.01
CA TRP A 27 -8.01 -14.15 19.03
C TRP A 27 -9.19 -15.12 18.98
N ARG A 28 -10.29 -14.75 19.63
CA ARG A 28 -11.52 -15.56 19.61
C ARG A 28 -12.22 -15.39 18.26
N SER A 29 -12.82 -16.47 17.76
CA SER A 29 -13.60 -16.47 16.51
C SER A 29 -15.11 -16.31 16.74
N ASN A 30 -15.54 -16.13 17.99
CA ASN A 30 -16.95 -16.06 18.35
C ASN A 30 -17.55 -14.70 17.97
N LEU A 31 -18.56 -14.69 17.10
CA LEU A 31 -19.22 -13.46 16.68
C LEU A 31 -20.11 -12.86 17.78
N ASN A 32 -20.59 -13.68 18.73
CA ASN A 32 -21.38 -13.18 19.85
C ASN A 32 -20.59 -12.20 20.73
N ASP A 33 -19.25 -12.27 20.69
CA ASP A 33 -18.39 -11.33 21.39
C ASP A 33 -18.59 -9.90 20.87
N LEU A 34 -19.07 -9.70 19.63
CA LEU A 34 -19.39 -8.39 19.08
C LEU A 34 -20.56 -7.71 19.80
N LEU A 35 -21.49 -8.49 20.35
CA LEU A 35 -22.70 -8.00 21.02
C LEU A 35 -22.45 -7.58 22.48
N MET A 36 -21.31 -7.96 23.04
CA MET A 36 -20.98 -7.55 24.40
C MET A 36 -20.70 -6.03 24.45
N PRO A 37 -20.98 -5.35 25.57
CA PRO A 37 -20.61 -3.95 25.72
C PRO A 37 -19.08 -3.80 25.75
N VAL A 38 -18.57 -2.76 25.09
CA VAL A 38 -17.16 -2.32 25.08
C VAL A 38 -17.14 -0.81 25.30
N TYR A 39 -16.01 -0.29 25.77
CA TYR A 39 -15.83 1.15 25.85
C TYR A 39 -15.98 1.79 24.47
N PRO A 40 -16.70 2.92 24.36
CA PRO A 40 -16.89 3.59 23.09
C PRO A 40 -15.52 3.97 22.50
N GLY A 41 -15.30 3.61 21.23
CA GLY A 41 -14.03 3.82 20.53
C GLY A 41 -13.07 2.61 20.53
N GLN A 42 -13.36 1.55 21.30
CA GLN A 42 -12.53 0.35 21.31
C GLN A 42 -12.95 -0.65 20.22
N MET A 43 -12.02 -1.04 19.35
CA MET A 43 -12.23 -2.14 18.40
C MET A 43 -12.05 -3.49 19.07
N ARG A 44 -12.87 -4.47 18.67
CA ARG A 44 -12.78 -5.85 19.16
C ARG A 44 -11.84 -6.66 18.29
N TYR A 45 -10.92 -7.36 18.96
CA TYR A 45 -10.00 -8.31 18.33
C TYR A 45 -10.69 -9.65 18.14
N ILE A 46 -11.34 -9.83 16.99
CA ILE A 46 -12.02 -11.06 16.59
C ILE A 46 -11.28 -11.64 15.40
N ARG A 47 -11.05 -12.96 15.41
CA ARG A 47 -10.44 -13.71 14.32
C ARG A 47 -11.40 -13.88 13.13
N LYS A 48 -11.91 -12.76 12.61
CA LYS A 48 -12.89 -12.67 11.51
C LYS A 48 -12.61 -11.45 10.64
N ASN A 49 -12.80 -11.60 9.33
CA ASN A 49 -12.64 -10.53 8.35
C ASN A 49 -13.86 -9.59 8.37
N LEU A 50 -14.02 -8.83 9.46
CA LEU A 50 -15.15 -7.90 9.65
C LEU A 50 -14.89 -6.53 8.99
N PHE A 51 -13.65 -6.07 9.05
CA PHE A 51 -13.25 -4.77 8.54
C PHE A 51 -12.21 -4.94 7.44
N HIS A 52 -12.47 -4.31 6.30
CA HIS A 52 -11.56 -4.29 5.16
C HIS A 52 -11.16 -2.84 4.91
N ALA A 53 -9.85 -2.59 4.81
CA ALA A 53 -9.31 -1.32 4.38
C ALA A 53 -8.57 -1.55 3.06
N VAL A 54 -9.16 -1.10 1.96
CA VAL A 54 -8.58 -1.21 0.62
C VAL A 54 -8.06 0.15 0.19
N TYR A 55 -6.75 0.22 -0.07
CA TYR A 55 -6.06 1.43 -0.48
C TYR A 55 -5.72 1.38 -1.95
N VAL A 56 -5.78 2.54 -2.61
CA VAL A 56 -5.48 2.70 -4.03
C VAL A 56 -4.38 3.75 -4.09
N PHE A 57 -3.14 3.35 -4.44
CA PHE A 57 -2.02 4.28 -4.55
C PHE A 57 -1.06 3.90 -5.67
N ASP A 58 -0.31 4.90 -6.14
CA ASP A 58 0.77 4.77 -7.12
C ASP A 58 2.11 4.60 -6.39
N LEU A 59 2.82 3.50 -6.66
CA LEU A 59 4.10 3.18 -6.04
C LEU A 59 5.26 4.09 -6.46
N ALA A 60 5.11 4.86 -7.55
CA ALA A 60 6.12 5.86 -7.90
C ALA A 60 5.97 7.16 -7.10
N SER A 61 4.81 7.39 -6.47
CA SER A 61 4.53 8.60 -5.70
C SER A 61 5.04 8.45 -4.26
N VAL A 62 5.62 9.53 -3.73
CA VAL A 62 6.08 9.60 -2.32
C VAL A 62 4.92 9.36 -1.36
N CYS A 63 3.77 10.00 -1.59
CA CYS A 63 2.57 9.81 -0.77
C CYS A 63 2.05 8.35 -0.79
N GLY A 64 2.23 7.65 -1.92
CA GLY A 64 1.88 6.23 -2.03
C GLY A 64 2.78 5.35 -1.16
N LEU A 65 4.08 5.64 -1.14
CA LEU A 65 5.06 4.92 -0.31
C LEU A 65 4.87 5.21 1.19
N GLU A 66 4.62 6.46 1.59
CA GLU A 66 4.28 6.81 2.98
C GLU A 66 3.01 6.10 3.49
N SER A 67 2.03 5.93 2.60
CA SER A 67 0.81 5.18 2.91
C SER A 67 1.11 3.71 3.20
N VAL A 68 2.07 3.11 2.48
CA VAL A 68 2.53 1.73 2.75
C VAL A 68 3.14 1.61 4.14
N ASP A 69 3.99 2.56 4.55
CA ASP A 69 4.60 2.58 5.89
C ASP A 69 3.54 2.69 6.99
N THR A 70 2.52 3.51 6.76
CA THR A 70 1.39 3.64 7.66
C THR A 70 0.63 2.32 7.80
N ILE A 71 0.34 1.65 6.67
CA ILE A 71 -0.33 0.34 6.64
C ILE A 71 0.52 -0.70 7.38
N LEU A 72 1.83 -0.73 7.16
CA LEU A 72 2.73 -1.67 7.80
C LEU A 72 2.78 -1.45 9.33
N SER A 73 2.82 -0.18 9.76
CA SER A 73 2.76 0.18 11.18
C SER A 73 1.45 -0.29 11.83
N MET A 74 0.30 -0.15 11.15
CA MET A 74 -0.98 -0.65 11.65
C MET A 74 -1.02 -2.18 11.68
N TYR A 75 -0.40 -2.84 10.69
CA TYR A 75 -0.29 -4.29 10.65
C TYR A 75 0.54 -4.85 11.81
N GLU A 76 1.69 -4.23 12.11
CA GLU A 76 2.56 -4.59 13.23
C GLU A 76 1.88 -4.41 14.58
N ASN A 77 1.05 -3.38 14.72
CA ASN A 77 0.21 -3.15 15.90
C ASN A 77 -1.01 -4.09 16.01
N ASN A 78 -1.11 -5.11 15.14
CA ASN A 78 -2.17 -6.11 15.14
C ASN A 78 -3.59 -5.52 15.10
N PHE A 79 -3.81 -4.46 14.31
CA PHE A 79 -5.16 -3.92 14.13
C PHE A 79 -6.11 -5.00 13.56
N PRO A 80 -7.38 -5.08 14.02
CA PRO A 80 -8.36 -6.06 13.56
C PRO A 80 -8.98 -5.68 12.21
N ILE A 81 -8.13 -5.31 11.25
CA ILE A 81 -8.48 -4.85 9.91
C ILE A 81 -7.71 -5.69 8.90
N ARG A 82 -8.41 -6.08 7.83
CA ARG A 82 -7.81 -6.71 6.67
C ARG A 82 -7.36 -5.63 5.69
N PHE A 83 -6.06 -5.50 5.52
CA PHE A 83 -5.44 -4.52 4.65
C PHE A 83 -5.32 -5.07 3.23
N GLY A 84 -5.89 -4.34 2.28
CA GLY A 84 -5.80 -4.60 0.84
C GLY A 84 -5.21 -3.40 0.11
N VAL A 85 -4.47 -3.66 -0.95
CA VAL A 85 -3.87 -2.63 -1.79
C VAL A 85 -4.20 -2.92 -3.25
N ILE A 86 -4.55 -1.86 -3.97
CA ILE A 86 -4.69 -1.85 -5.42
C ILE A 86 -3.60 -0.93 -5.96
N LEU A 87 -2.71 -1.52 -6.73
CA LEU A 87 -1.62 -0.82 -7.39
C LEU A 87 -2.14 -0.25 -8.70
N TYR A 88 -1.99 1.05 -8.90
CA TYR A 88 -2.31 1.69 -10.17
C TYR A 88 -1.12 2.49 -10.70
N SER A 89 -1.16 2.76 -12.00
CA SER A 89 -0.20 3.61 -12.71
C SER A 89 -0.98 4.57 -13.59
N ALA A 90 -0.47 5.78 -13.80
CA ALA A 90 -1.08 6.76 -14.69
C ALA A 90 -1.28 6.21 -16.12
N LYS A 91 -0.35 5.40 -16.64
CA LYS A 91 -0.54 4.67 -17.91
C LYS A 91 -1.64 3.62 -17.84
N LEU A 92 -1.78 2.93 -16.71
CA LEU A 92 -2.84 1.94 -16.51
C LEU A 92 -4.22 2.60 -16.52
N ILE A 93 -4.37 3.76 -15.88
CA ILE A 93 -5.63 4.54 -15.92
C ILE A 93 -5.98 4.94 -17.36
N LYS A 94 -5.03 5.49 -18.11
CA LYS A 94 -5.25 5.85 -19.52
C LYS A 94 -5.67 4.65 -20.38
N LYS A 95 -5.09 3.47 -20.13
CA LYS A 95 -5.49 2.23 -20.81
C LYS A 95 -6.92 1.82 -20.46
N ILE A 96 -7.33 1.94 -19.20
CA ILE A 96 -8.70 1.62 -18.74
C ILE A 96 -9.72 2.58 -19.37
N GLU A 97 -9.41 3.88 -19.44
CA GLU A 97 -10.27 4.87 -20.09
C GLU A 97 -10.44 4.58 -21.58
N GLN A 98 -9.36 4.15 -22.26
CA GLN A 98 -9.39 3.74 -23.66
C GLN A 98 -10.12 2.41 -23.89
N GLN A 99 -10.14 1.52 -22.90
CA GLN A 99 -10.81 0.21 -22.92
C GLN A 99 -12.22 0.24 -22.28
N ALA A 100 -12.85 1.40 -22.20
CA ALA A 100 -14.23 1.57 -21.70
C ALA A 100 -14.48 1.02 -20.28
N GLY A 101 -13.46 1.04 -19.41
CA GLY A 101 -13.58 0.66 -18.00
C GLY A 101 -13.16 -0.77 -17.67
N GLU A 102 -12.72 -1.58 -18.64
CA GLU A 102 -12.16 -2.89 -18.36
C GLU A 102 -10.70 -2.78 -17.89
N LEU A 103 -10.39 -3.41 -16.75
CA LEU A 103 -9.03 -3.53 -16.25
C LEU A 103 -8.24 -4.47 -17.17
N PRO A 104 -7.05 -4.08 -17.67
CA PRO A 104 -6.26 -4.93 -18.54
C PRO A 104 -5.76 -6.16 -17.76
N LEU A 105 -6.51 -7.26 -17.85
CA LEU A 105 -6.09 -8.59 -17.46
C LEU A 105 -4.89 -8.96 -18.32
N SER A 106 -3.70 -8.88 -17.74
CA SER A 106 -2.46 -9.53 -18.17
C SER A 106 -2.48 -10.05 -19.62
N SER A 107 -2.40 -9.14 -20.57
CA SER A 107 -2.01 -9.49 -21.93
C SER A 107 -0.93 -8.53 -22.36
N ALA A 108 0.20 -9.14 -22.68
CA ALA A 108 1.40 -8.54 -23.22
C ALA A 108 1.09 -7.90 -24.59
N GLY A 109 0.44 -6.73 -24.56
CA GLY A 109 0.39 -5.81 -25.69
C GLY A 109 1.73 -5.09 -25.74
N LYS A 110 2.61 -5.58 -26.61
CA LYS A 110 3.76 -4.82 -27.12
C LYS A 110 3.24 -3.49 -27.64
N ASP A 111 3.44 -2.41 -26.89
CA ASP A 111 3.50 -1.09 -27.48
C ASP A 111 4.58 -0.27 -26.77
N ASP A 112 5.47 0.27 -27.59
CA ASP A 112 6.78 0.78 -27.26
C ASP A 112 6.69 2.24 -26.78
N SER A 113 6.96 2.47 -25.49
CA SER A 113 7.41 3.76 -24.95
C SER A 113 7.66 3.63 -23.44
N MET A 114 8.94 3.38 -23.08
CA MET A 114 9.55 3.52 -21.75
C MET A 114 8.65 3.03 -20.60
N GLU A 115 8.83 1.78 -20.14
CA GLU A 115 8.07 1.25 -18.99
C GLU A 115 8.07 2.28 -17.83
N ASP A 116 6.87 2.67 -17.36
CA ASP A 116 6.77 3.61 -16.25
C ASP A 116 7.41 3.00 -15.01
N ILE A 117 8.12 3.81 -14.22
CA ILE A 117 8.69 3.38 -12.95
C ILE A 117 7.62 2.71 -12.07
N SER A 118 6.39 3.26 -12.02
CA SER A 118 5.25 2.64 -11.32
C SER A 118 4.96 1.23 -11.81
N SER A 119 5.01 1.00 -13.13
CA SER A 119 4.72 -0.30 -13.74
C SER A 119 5.82 -1.33 -13.48
N LEU A 120 7.08 -0.88 -13.47
CA LEU A 120 8.24 -1.69 -13.09
C LEU A 120 8.18 -2.11 -11.63
N ILE A 121 7.95 -1.14 -10.72
CA ILE A 121 7.84 -1.41 -9.28
C ILE A 121 6.63 -2.32 -9.02
N THR A 122 5.50 -2.09 -9.69
CA THR A 122 4.32 -2.96 -9.58
C THR A 122 4.64 -4.39 -10.04
N ARG A 123 5.27 -4.57 -11.21
CA ARG A 123 5.66 -5.91 -11.70
C ARG A 123 6.62 -6.61 -10.74
N PHE A 124 7.58 -5.86 -10.21
CA PHE A 124 8.54 -6.38 -9.25
C PHE A 124 7.89 -6.78 -7.92
N PHE A 125 6.99 -5.94 -7.40
CA PHE A 125 6.18 -6.23 -6.23
C PHE A 125 5.37 -7.52 -6.42
N LEU A 126 4.66 -7.64 -7.54
CA LEU A 126 3.83 -8.82 -7.85
C LEU A 126 4.68 -10.10 -7.90
N TYR A 127 5.86 -10.02 -8.51
CA TYR A 127 6.80 -11.14 -8.57
C TYR A 127 7.26 -11.58 -7.17
N ILE A 128 7.54 -10.64 -6.27
CA ILE A 128 7.95 -10.95 -4.90
C ILE A 128 6.78 -11.47 -4.08
N GLU A 129 5.60 -10.88 -4.22
CA GLU A 129 4.39 -11.33 -3.53
C GLU A 129 4.10 -12.80 -3.85
N GLU A 130 4.20 -13.19 -5.13
CA GLU A 130 3.93 -14.55 -5.59
C GLU A 130 4.98 -15.57 -5.11
N ASN A 131 6.27 -15.19 -5.09
CA ASN A 131 7.35 -16.12 -4.78
C ASN A 131 7.77 -16.14 -3.29
N HIS A 132 7.69 -14.99 -2.63
CA HIS A 132 8.21 -14.76 -1.28
C HIS A 132 7.13 -14.34 -0.28
N GLY A 133 5.90 -14.13 -0.75
CA GLY A 133 4.75 -13.80 0.06
C GLY A 133 4.55 -12.30 0.29
N PRO A 134 3.38 -11.90 0.81
CA PRO A 134 2.98 -10.49 0.90
C PRO A 134 3.84 -9.70 1.88
N ARG A 135 4.23 -10.28 3.02
CA ARG A 135 5.01 -9.55 4.05
C ARG A 135 6.31 -8.97 3.49
N LEU A 136 7.07 -9.78 2.74
CA LEU A 136 8.33 -9.34 2.14
C LEU A 136 8.10 -8.31 1.03
N ALA A 137 7.06 -8.47 0.22
CA ALA A 137 6.71 -7.52 -0.83
C ALA A 137 6.40 -6.13 -0.25
N PHE A 138 5.62 -6.06 0.82
CA PHE A 138 5.30 -4.80 1.50
C PHE A 138 6.50 -4.20 2.25
N GLN A 139 7.33 -5.03 2.89
CA GLN A 139 8.57 -4.57 3.52
C GLN A 139 9.56 -3.98 2.52
N LEU A 140 9.63 -4.52 1.30
CA LEU A 140 10.46 -3.95 0.24
C LEU A 140 10.04 -2.52 -0.08
N LEU A 141 8.74 -2.27 -0.23
CA LEU A 141 8.23 -0.92 -0.54
C LEU A 141 8.54 0.06 0.60
N SER A 142 8.45 -0.37 1.86
CA SER A 142 8.87 0.43 3.02
C SER A 142 10.36 0.78 2.96
N ASN A 143 11.21 -0.19 2.63
CA ASN A 143 12.65 0.04 2.50
C ASN A 143 12.98 1.00 1.35
N VAL A 144 12.28 0.89 0.21
CA VAL A 144 12.40 1.82 -0.90
C VAL A 144 12.02 3.25 -0.47
N ASN A 145 10.99 3.41 0.35
CA ASN A 145 10.62 4.72 0.88
C ASN A 145 11.74 5.32 1.74
N LYS A 146 12.30 4.53 2.66
CA LYS A 146 13.38 4.98 3.55
C LYS A 146 14.61 5.45 2.79
N LEU A 147 15.02 4.70 1.77
CA LEU A 147 16.17 5.06 0.93
C LEU A 147 15.92 6.39 0.19
N ARG A 148 14.70 6.60 -0.29
CA ARG A 148 14.32 7.84 -0.98
C ARG A 148 14.29 9.05 -0.05
N SER A 149 13.77 8.87 1.17
CA SER A 149 13.80 9.93 2.19
C SER A 149 15.21 10.29 2.66
N GLU A 150 16.14 9.31 2.71
CA GLU A 150 17.54 9.57 3.02
C GLU A 150 18.25 10.39 1.93
N GLU A 151 17.94 10.14 0.65
CA GLU A 151 18.44 10.95 -0.48
C GLU A 151 17.93 12.41 -0.41
N ASP A 152 16.64 12.63 -0.15
CA ASP A 152 16.06 13.98 -0.04
C ASP A 152 16.72 14.80 1.10
N LEU A 153 17.01 14.17 2.25
CA LEU A 153 17.73 14.81 3.37
C LEU A 153 19.17 15.19 3.00
N THR A 154 19.83 14.41 2.15
CA THR A 154 21.19 14.72 1.67
C THR A 154 21.20 15.86 0.65
N GLU A 155 20.18 15.98 -0.21
CA GLU A 155 20.06 17.13 -1.13
C GLU A 155 19.75 18.42 -0.37
N GLU A 156 18.83 18.39 0.59
CA GLU A 156 18.46 19.57 1.39
C GLU A 156 19.65 20.08 2.23
N THR A 157 20.48 19.18 2.78
CA THR A 157 21.71 19.55 3.49
C THR A 157 22.80 20.11 2.58
N LEU A 158 22.87 19.66 1.32
CA LEU A 158 23.79 20.21 0.32
C LEU A 158 23.36 21.60 -0.18
N GLU A 159 22.05 21.85 -0.31
CA GLU A 159 21.51 23.16 -0.69
C GLU A 159 21.72 24.23 0.39
N VAL A 160 21.51 23.89 1.67
CA VAL A 160 21.77 24.80 2.80
C VAL A 160 23.24 25.21 2.86
N HIS A 161 24.17 24.30 2.55
CA HIS A 161 25.60 24.59 2.52
C HIS A 161 26.05 25.45 1.33
N HIS A 162 25.26 25.54 0.25
CA HIS A 162 25.58 26.35 -0.93
C HIS A 162 25.09 27.80 -0.84
N VAL A 163 24.07 28.07 -0.01
CA VAL A 163 23.51 29.42 0.17
C VAL A 163 24.34 30.28 1.14
N GLU A 164 25.03 29.67 2.11
CA GLU A 164 25.91 30.41 3.05
C GLU A 164 27.23 30.89 2.44
N GLY A 165 27.62 30.42 1.24
CA GLY A 165 28.85 30.85 0.54
C GLY A 165 28.73 32.16 -0.24
N ALA A 166 27.52 32.70 -0.42
CA ALA A 166 27.24 33.81 -1.33
C ALA A 166 26.77 35.10 -0.66
N SER A 167 27.03 35.30 0.63
CA SER A 167 26.75 36.57 1.30
C SER A 167 27.95 37.14 2.03
N VAL A 168 28.24 38.39 1.68
CA VAL A 168 29.05 39.41 2.36
C VAL A 168 30.55 39.48 2.00
N PHE A 169 30.84 40.22 0.92
CA PHE A 169 31.97 41.16 0.87
C PHE A 169 31.47 42.48 0.24
N TRP A 170 31.24 43.49 1.09
CA TRP A 170 31.36 44.92 0.79
C TRP A 170 31.75 45.65 2.07
#